data_AF-A0AAE5LRF4-F1
#
_entry.id   AF-A0AAE5LRF4-F1
#
_cell.length_a   1.000
_cell.length_b   1.000
_cell.length_c   1.000
_cell.angle_alpha   90.00
_cell.angle_beta   90.00
_cell.angle_gamma   90.00
#
_symmetry.space_group_name_H-M   'P 1'
#
loop_
_entity.id
_entity.type
_entity.pdbx_description
1 polymer ?
#
loop_
_entity_poly.entity_id
_entity_poly.type
_entity_poly.pdbx_seq_one_letter_code
_entity_poly.pdbx_strand_id
1 'polypeptide(L)'
;MKIHIEIVTGFLGAGKTSFINSLLKESLVDGEKVLVFQLEQGEKNIVHSSNISNFVRIQDALDIKDLKEKMIYSIKKYKPNRIIIEYNGTSDLKELFDILNERIYRECSKVTTVFFVADGKTLKQYIDNMGGFIIPFIQNANMIVINNIDYCKKEILNEGFKKVKNINPKAFILRVSNKYILNSTLREARVLDNGCLKKIKIKMINYKKSTNIKYEGNEENV
;
A
#
# COMPACT_ATOMS: atom_id res chain seq x y z
N MET A 1 -11.06 15.23 7.33
CA MET A 1 -10.74 13.80 7.58
C MET A 1 -9.38 13.52 7.01
N LYS A 2 -8.56 12.73 7.73
CA LYS A 2 -7.19 12.40 7.31
C LYS A 2 -7.18 11.48 6.09
N ILE A 3 -6.22 11.70 5.21
CA ILE A 3 -5.87 10.83 4.08
C ILE A 3 -5.37 9.50 4.64
N HIS A 4 -5.87 8.39 4.10
CA HIS A 4 -5.39 7.07 4.49
C HIS A 4 -4.11 6.75 3.73
N ILE A 5 -3.05 6.37 4.43
CA ILE A 5 -1.80 5.88 3.85
C ILE A 5 -1.72 4.38 4.05
N GLU A 6 -1.39 3.67 3.00
CA GLU A 6 -1.08 2.25 3.01
C GLU A 6 0.32 2.04 2.47
N ILE A 7 1.09 1.19 3.13
CA ILE A 7 2.47 0.87 2.74
C ILE A 7 2.46 -0.55 2.22
N VAL A 8 2.93 -0.75 0.99
CA VAL A 8 3.18 -2.07 0.40
C VAL A 8 4.68 -2.25 0.31
N THR A 9 5.21 -3.19 1.07
CA THR A 9 6.65 -3.43 1.18
C THR A 9 6.97 -4.93 1.04
N GLY A 10 8.26 -5.26 0.96
CA GLY A 10 8.76 -6.57 0.58
C GLY A 10 9.99 -6.45 -0.33
N PHE A 11 10.77 -7.52 -0.43
CA PHE A 11 11.96 -7.53 -1.29
C PHE A 11 11.62 -7.46 -2.78
N LEU A 12 12.65 -7.17 -3.58
CA LEU A 12 12.56 -7.13 -5.03
C LEU A 12 12.03 -8.47 -5.58
N GLY A 13 11.13 -8.41 -6.55
CA GLY A 13 10.55 -9.61 -7.17
C GLY A 13 9.45 -10.31 -6.36
N ALA A 14 9.15 -9.87 -5.12
CA ALA A 14 8.09 -10.47 -4.31
C ALA A 14 6.66 -10.34 -4.89
N GLY A 15 6.48 -9.43 -5.86
CA GLY A 15 5.19 -9.20 -6.52
C GLY A 15 4.37 -8.03 -5.97
N LYS A 16 5.01 -7.06 -5.30
CA LYS A 16 4.39 -5.84 -4.76
C LYS A 16 3.50 -5.10 -5.76
N THR A 17 4.02 -4.77 -6.94
CA THR A 17 3.24 -4.08 -7.99
C THR A 17 2.00 -4.88 -8.41
N SER A 18 2.12 -6.21 -8.54
CA SER A 18 0.98 -7.08 -8.87
C SER A 18 -0.06 -7.09 -7.74
N PHE A 19 0.40 -7.05 -6.49
CA PHE A 19 -0.46 -6.90 -5.33
C PHE A 19 -1.16 -5.54 -5.31
N ILE A 20 -0.48 -4.43 -5.61
CA ILE A 20 -1.10 -3.09 -5.68
C ILE A 20 -2.19 -3.04 -6.74
N ASN A 21 -1.95 -3.59 -7.94
CA ASN A 21 -2.96 -3.69 -8.99
C ASN A 21 -4.22 -4.44 -8.50
N SER A 22 -4.01 -5.55 -7.77
CA SER A 22 -5.12 -6.35 -7.22
C SER A 22 -5.84 -5.64 -6.08
N LEU A 23 -5.08 -4.98 -5.20
CA LEU A 23 -5.58 -4.17 -4.11
C LEU A 23 -6.47 -3.03 -4.65
N LEU A 24 -6.02 -2.31 -5.66
CA LEU A 24 -6.81 -1.26 -6.31
C LEU A 24 -8.07 -1.84 -6.95
N LYS A 25 -7.95 -2.92 -7.73
CA LYS A 25 -9.09 -3.56 -8.40
C LYS A 25 -10.19 -3.99 -7.43
N GLU A 26 -9.81 -4.58 -6.30
CA GLU A 26 -10.77 -5.14 -5.35
C GLU A 26 -11.24 -4.13 -4.28
N SER A 27 -10.58 -2.98 -4.11
CA SER A 27 -10.91 -2.01 -3.05
C SER A 27 -11.27 -0.60 -3.51
N LEU A 28 -10.97 -0.21 -4.76
CA LEU A 28 -11.27 1.13 -5.25
C LEU A 28 -12.79 1.33 -5.37
N VAL A 29 -13.29 2.43 -4.83
CA VAL A 29 -14.70 2.80 -4.98
C VAL A 29 -14.86 4.05 -5.83
N ASP A 30 -16.04 4.21 -6.44
CA ASP A 30 -16.36 5.37 -7.28
C ASP A 30 -16.11 6.70 -6.54
N GLY A 31 -15.45 7.63 -7.23
CA GLY A 31 -15.03 8.93 -6.70
C GLY A 31 -13.81 8.91 -5.76
N GLU A 32 -13.26 7.75 -5.40
CA GLU A 32 -12.09 7.67 -4.51
C GLU A 32 -10.81 8.05 -5.26
N LYS A 33 -10.24 9.22 -4.97
CA LYS A 33 -8.97 9.66 -5.54
C LYS A 33 -7.80 8.98 -4.81
N VAL A 34 -6.97 8.24 -5.55
CA VAL A 34 -5.81 7.53 -5.01
C VAL A 34 -4.53 8.07 -5.64
N LEU A 35 -3.52 8.33 -4.80
CA LEU A 35 -2.14 8.48 -5.26
C LEU A 35 -1.37 7.19 -4.97
N VAL A 36 -0.55 6.76 -5.92
CA VAL A 36 0.40 5.68 -5.71
C VAL A 36 1.81 6.21 -5.93
N PHE A 37 2.68 6.03 -4.94
CA PHE A 37 4.10 6.31 -5.05
C PHE A 37 4.88 5.02 -5.25
N GLN A 38 5.69 4.94 -6.29
CA GLN A 38 6.55 3.79 -6.57
C GLN A 38 8.02 4.15 -6.29
N LEU A 39 8.66 3.46 -5.34
CA LEU A 39 10.08 3.62 -5.04
C LEU A 39 10.97 2.55 -5.70
N GLU A 40 10.39 1.65 -6.49
CA GLU A 40 11.14 0.67 -7.27
C GLU A 40 11.19 1.07 -8.74
N GLN A 41 12.39 1.07 -9.33
CA GLN A 41 12.55 1.13 -10.79
C GLN A 41 12.45 -0.29 -11.35
N GLY A 42 11.47 -0.56 -12.22
CA GLY A 42 11.30 -1.87 -12.85
C GLY A 42 10.23 -1.89 -13.94
N GLU A 43 10.25 -2.91 -14.80
CA GLU A 43 9.43 -3.02 -16.02
C GLU A 43 7.91 -3.15 -15.78
N LYS A 44 7.46 -3.36 -14.54
CA LYS A 44 6.04 -3.55 -14.22
C LYS A 44 5.43 -2.24 -13.77
N ASN A 45 4.77 -1.56 -14.70
CA ASN A 45 3.93 -0.43 -14.38
C ASN A 45 2.62 -0.89 -13.74
N ILE A 46 2.11 -0.13 -12.76
CA ILE A 46 0.73 -0.26 -12.31
C ILE A 46 -0.17 -0.03 -13.52
N VAL A 47 -1.01 -1.01 -13.84
CA VAL A 47 -1.76 -0.99 -15.10
C VAL A 47 -2.93 -0.04 -14.96
N HIS A 48 -2.89 1.06 -15.72
CA HIS A 48 -4.05 1.91 -15.95
C HIS A 48 -5.09 1.14 -16.77
N SER A 49 -5.87 0.26 -16.13
CA SER A 49 -7.11 -0.19 -16.76
C SER A 49 -8.05 1.01 -16.91
N SER A 50 -8.82 1.06 -18.00
CA SER A 50 -9.69 2.19 -18.37
C SER A 50 -10.67 2.62 -17.27
N ASN A 51 -11.03 1.72 -16.35
CA ASN A 51 -11.92 2.00 -15.22
C ASN A 51 -11.20 2.60 -13.98
N ILE A 52 -9.87 2.46 -13.90
CA ILE A 52 -9.04 2.89 -12.76
C ILE A 52 -8.34 4.24 -13.06
N SER A 53 -8.08 4.52 -14.34
CA SER A 53 -7.19 5.61 -14.79
C SER A 53 -7.61 7.02 -14.34
N ASN A 54 -8.90 7.32 -14.23
CA ASN A 54 -9.36 8.67 -13.90
C ASN A 54 -9.18 9.03 -12.41
N PHE A 55 -9.12 8.03 -11.54
CA PHE A 55 -9.09 8.22 -10.08
C PHE A 55 -7.76 7.87 -9.44
N VAL A 56 -6.91 7.11 -10.14
CA VAL A 56 -5.59 6.71 -9.65
C VAL A 56 -4.50 7.45 -10.40
N ARG A 57 -3.62 8.12 -9.66
CA ARG A 57 -2.39 8.73 -10.20
C ARG A 57 -1.18 8.03 -9.65
N ILE A 58 -0.25 7.69 -10.52
CA ILE A 58 1.00 7.02 -10.18
C ILE A 58 2.12 8.06 -10.29
N GLN A 59 3.05 8.02 -9.35
CA GLN A 59 4.24 8.85 -9.34
C GLN A 59 5.44 8.04 -8.89
N ASP A 60 6.52 8.16 -9.63
CA ASP A 60 7.80 7.57 -9.22
C ASP A 60 8.46 8.47 -8.19
N ALA A 61 9.09 7.87 -7.19
CA ALA A 61 9.98 8.52 -6.25
C ALA A 61 11.32 7.79 -6.26
N LEU A 62 12.42 8.53 -6.42
CA LEU A 62 13.76 7.94 -6.50
C LEU A 62 14.20 7.33 -5.16
N ASP A 63 13.85 8.02 -4.08
CA ASP A 63 14.16 7.65 -2.71
C ASP A 63 13.13 8.25 -1.75
N ILE A 64 13.40 8.11 -0.46
CA ILE A 64 12.55 8.62 0.62
C ILE A 64 12.49 10.16 0.65
N LYS A 65 13.58 10.84 0.28
CA LYS A 65 13.64 12.30 0.26
C LYS A 65 12.79 12.85 -0.90
N ASP A 66 12.92 12.26 -2.07
CA ASP A 66 12.09 12.59 -3.25
C ASP A 66 10.62 12.26 -3.00
N LEU A 67 10.32 11.13 -2.32
CA LEU A 67 8.97 10.81 -1.85
C LEU A 67 8.41 11.92 -0.96
N LYS A 68 9.19 12.40 0.01
CA LYS A 68 8.78 13.48 0.91
C LYS A 68 8.41 14.74 0.12
N GLU A 69 9.27 15.20 -0.77
CA GLU A 69 9.02 16.42 -1.56
C GLU A 69 7.81 16.28 -2.50
N LYS A 70 7.69 15.15 -3.21
CA LYS A 70 6.57 14.90 -4.14
C LYS A 70 5.24 14.70 -3.40
N MET A 71 5.25 14.02 -2.26
CA MET A 71 4.02 13.68 -1.54
C MET A 71 3.27 14.93 -1.09
N ILE A 72 3.96 15.93 -0.53
CA ILE A 72 3.29 17.14 -0.08
C ILE A 72 2.70 17.96 -1.25
N TYR A 73 3.43 18.09 -2.35
CA TYR A 73 2.95 18.75 -3.56
C TYR A 73 1.71 18.05 -4.11
N SER A 74 1.77 16.73 -4.21
CA SER A 74 0.70 15.91 -4.76
C SER A 74 -0.54 15.85 -3.87
N ILE A 75 -0.37 15.89 -2.55
CA ILE A 75 -1.49 16.03 -1.60
C ILE A 75 -2.24 17.34 -1.87
N LYS A 76 -1.52 18.47 -2.00
CA LYS A 76 -2.12 19.79 -2.27
C LYS A 76 -2.81 19.83 -3.64
N LYS A 77 -2.12 19.37 -4.68
CA LYS A 77 -2.60 19.43 -6.07
C LYS A 77 -3.78 18.50 -6.34
N TYR A 78 -3.70 17.25 -5.89
CA TYR A 78 -4.66 16.21 -6.28
C TYR A 78 -5.72 15.93 -5.22
N LYS A 79 -5.54 16.43 -3.99
CA LYS A 79 -6.46 16.29 -2.86
C LYS A 79 -6.96 14.84 -2.69
N PRO A 80 -6.06 13.84 -2.60
CA PRO A 80 -6.45 12.43 -2.59
C PRO A 80 -7.29 12.05 -1.37
N ASN A 81 -7.96 10.91 -1.45
CA ASN A 81 -8.60 10.24 -0.32
C ASN A 81 -7.66 9.18 0.30
N ARG A 82 -6.83 8.56 -0.54
CA ARG A 82 -5.93 7.46 -0.17
C ARG A 82 -4.58 7.62 -0.87
N ILE A 83 -3.51 7.22 -0.19
CA ILE A 83 -2.15 7.12 -0.72
C ILE A 83 -1.68 5.70 -0.51
N ILE A 84 -1.10 5.10 -1.55
CA ILE A 84 -0.40 3.81 -1.48
C ILE A 84 1.07 4.09 -1.75
N ILE A 85 1.96 3.60 -0.90
CA ILE A 85 3.41 3.72 -1.06
C ILE A 85 3.95 2.32 -1.32
N GLU A 86 4.44 2.06 -2.53
CA GLU A 86 5.27 0.90 -2.83
C GLU A 86 6.69 1.19 -2.35
N TYR A 87 7.01 0.68 -1.17
CA TYR A 87 8.29 0.92 -0.50
C TYR A 87 9.27 -0.22 -0.78
N ASN A 88 10.47 0.13 -1.24
CA ASN A 88 11.54 -0.82 -1.49
C ASN A 88 12.10 -1.33 -0.14
N GLY A 89 12.23 -2.64 0.02
CA GLY A 89 12.73 -3.25 1.26
C GLY A 89 14.22 -3.05 1.53
N THR A 90 14.86 -2.03 0.94
CA THR A 90 16.31 -1.79 0.93
C THR A 90 16.76 -0.71 1.91
N SER A 91 15.84 0.12 2.40
CA SER A 91 16.08 1.16 3.42
C SER A 91 15.28 0.85 4.68
N ASP A 92 15.63 1.48 5.80
CA ASP A 92 14.95 1.22 7.08
C ASP A 92 13.50 1.74 7.03
N LEU A 93 12.53 0.86 7.32
CA LEU A 93 11.11 1.23 7.44
C LEU A 93 10.88 2.36 8.44
N LYS A 94 11.75 2.47 9.45
CA LYS A 94 11.72 3.55 10.43
C LYS A 94 11.86 4.92 9.78
N GLU A 95 12.71 5.08 8.77
CA GLU A 95 12.90 6.37 8.08
C GLU A 95 11.60 6.83 7.41
N LEU A 96 10.87 5.89 6.78
CA LEU A 96 9.57 6.17 6.21
C LEU A 96 8.57 6.60 7.29
N PHE A 97 8.51 5.87 8.41
CA PHE A 97 7.62 6.23 9.50
C PHE A 97 7.95 7.58 10.13
N ASP A 98 9.23 7.90 10.30
CA ASP A 98 9.68 9.18 10.85
C ASP A 98 9.16 10.34 10.00
N ILE A 99 9.27 10.24 8.67
CA ILE A 99 8.71 11.23 7.75
C ILE A 99 7.19 11.31 7.86
N LEU A 100 6.50 10.17 7.85
CA LEU A 100 5.04 10.15 7.94
C LEU A 100 4.52 10.66 9.30
N ASN A 101 5.37 10.65 10.33
CA ASN A 101 5.09 11.19 11.64
C ASN A 101 5.43 12.68 11.78
N GLU A 102 6.11 13.31 10.81
CA GLU A 102 6.29 14.77 10.79
C GLU A 102 4.94 15.48 10.81
N ARG A 103 4.88 16.63 11.49
CA ARG A 103 3.63 17.37 11.75
C ARG A 103 2.82 17.61 10.47
N ILE A 104 3.48 18.00 9.38
CA ILE A 104 2.85 18.32 8.10
C ILE A 104 2.07 17.14 7.49
N TYR A 105 2.57 15.91 7.66
CA TYR A 105 1.86 14.70 7.21
C TYR A 105 0.87 14.24 8.27
N ARG A 106 1.29 14.18 9.53
CA ARG A 106 0.46 13.69 10.63
C ARG A 106 -0.84 14.49 10.81
N GLU A 107 -0.88 15.77 10.47
CA GLU A 107 -2.11 16.57 10.52
C GLU A 107 -3.10 16.19 9.41
N CYS A 108 -2.60 15.90 8.20
CA CYS A 108 -3.44 15.65 7.03
C CYS A 108 -3.64 14.18 6.67
N SER A 109 -2.82 13.27 7.20
CA SER A 109 -2.78 11.85 6.84
C SER A 109 -2.56 10.94 8.05
N LYS A 110 -2.76 9.63 7.85
CA LYS A 110 -2.44 8.58 8.82
C LYS A 110 -2.09 7.28 8.11
N VAL A 111 -1.08 6.55 8.59
CA VAL A 111 -0.86 5.17 8.17
C VAL A 111 -2.00 4.30 8.72
N THR A 112 -2.59 3.50 7.85
CA THR A 112 -3.74 2.64 8.17
C THR A 112 -3.43 1.17 8.03
N THR A 113 -2.63 0.80 7.03
CA THR A 113 -2.30 -0.59 6.75
C THR A 113 -0.88 -0.70 6.21
N VAL A 114 -0.11 -1.64 6.74
CA VAL A 114 1.17 -2.08 6.21
C VAL A 114 0.99 -3.50 5.66
N PHE A 115 1.27 -3.67 4.38
CA PHE A 115 1.27 -4.95 3.69
C PHE A 115 2.71 -5.37 3.44
N PHE A 116 3.07 -6.57 3.89
CA PHE A 116 4.33 -7.20 3.54
C PHE A 116 4.09 -8.29 2.50
N VAL A 117 4.64 -8.14 1.30
CA VAL A 117 4.52 -9.10 0.20
C VAL A 117 5.81 -9.90 0.07
N ALA A 118 5.70 -11.22 0.02
CA ALA A 118 6.84 -12.14 -0.10
C ALA A 118 6.60 -13.20 -1.16
N ASP A 119 7.66 -13.64 -1.83
CA ASP A 119 7.66 -14.89 -2.59
C ASP A 119 7.92 -16.06 -1.63
N GLY A 120 7.03 -17.05 -1.63
CA GLY A 120 7.14 -18.23 -0.77
C GLY A 120 8.45 -19.00 -0.98
N LYS A 121 9.05 -18.94 -2.16
CA LYS A 121 10.30 -19.64 -2.48
C LYS A 121 11.51 -19.07 -1.73
N THR A 122 11.52 -17.76 -1.50
CA THR A 122 12.67 -17.04 -0.93
C THR A 122 12.43 -16.56 0.50
N LEU A 123 11.18 -16.54 0.97
CA LEU A 123 10.79 -16.04 2.29
C LEU A 123 11.64 -16.60 3.44
N LYS A 124 11.79 -17.93 3.53
CA LYS A 124 12.59 -18.57 4.59
C LYS A 124 14.04 -18.07 4.55
N GLN A 125 14.66 -18.11 3.37
CA GLN A 125 16.06 -17.71 3.20
C GLN A 125 16.28 -16.24 3.54
N TYR A 126 15.34 -15.37 3.19
CA TYR A 126 15.41 -13.96 3.56
C TYR A 126 15.28 -13.75 5.07
N ILE A 127 14.40 -14.48 5.75
CA ILE A 127 14.31 -14.38 7.22
C ILE A 127 15.60 -14.87 7.88
N ASP A 128 16.17 -15.98 7.40
CA ASP A 128 17.36 -16.59 7.99
C ASP A 128 18.63 -15.75 7.76
N ASN A 129 18.80 -15.24 6.55
CA ASN A 129 20.06 -14.60 6.13
C ASN A 129 19.99 -13.07 6.17
N MET A 130 18.80 -12.48 6.07
CA MET A 130 18.57 -11.04 6.02
C MET A 130 17.60 -10.57 7.11
N GLY A 131 17.55 -11.31 8.23
CA GLY A 131 16.68 -11.04 9.37
C GLY A 131 16.73 -9.59 9.85
N GLY A 132 17.93 -9.01 9.97
CA GLY A 132 18.12 -7.62 10.40
C GLY A 132 17.42 -6.58 9.50
N PHE A 133 17.25 -6.90 8.21
CA PHE A 133 16.56 -6.02 7.27
C PHE A 133 15.07 -6.35 7.15
N ILE A 134 14.70 -7.63 7.07
CA ILE A 134 13.32 -8.04 6.75
C ILE A 134 12.39 -8.04 7.96
N ILE A 135 12.90 -8.34 9.16
CA ILE A 135 12.09 -8.53 10.37
C ILE A 135 11.31 -7.26 10.74
N PRO A 136 11.88 -6.04 10.70
CA PRO A 136 11.13 -4.82 10.97
C PRO A 136 9.89 -4.67 10.08
N PHE A 137 9.97 -5.04 8.79
CA PHE A 137 8.81 -5.01 7.89
C PHE A 137 7.75 -6.03 8.25
N ILE A 138 8.16 -7.26 8.59
CA ILE A 138 7.24 -8.33 9.00
C ILE A 138 6.55 -7.96 10.31
N GLN A 139 7.28 -7.42 11.30
CA GLN A 139 6.75 -7.00 12.61
C GLN A 139 5.72 -5.87 12.50
N ASN A 140 5.92 -4.93 11.58
CA ASN A 140 5.01 -3.80 11.39
C ASN A 140 3.83 -4.12 10.45
N ALA A 141 3.82 -5.29 9.79
CA ALA A 141 2.76 -5.65 8.86
C ALA A 141 1.42 -5.90 9.58
N ASN A 142 0.34 -5.34 9.04
CA ASN A 142 -1.02 -5.74 9.38
C ASN A 142 -1.42 -7.01 8.62
N MET A 143 -0.92 -7.14 7.39
CA MET A 143 -1.20 -8.26 6.51
C MET A 143 0.06 -8.69 5.77
N ILE A 144 0.29 -9.99 5.71
CA ILE A 144 1.43 -10.61 5.05
C ILE A 144 0.90 -11.46 3.91
N VAL A 145 1.30 -11.12 2.68
CA VAL A 145 0.90 -11.81 1.46
C VAL A 145 2.06 -12.69 1.03
N ILE A 146 1.87 -14.00 1.11
CA ILE A 146 2.87 -14.99 0.69
C ILE A 146 2.40 -15.57 -0.63
N ASN A 147 3.07 -15.15 -1.71
CA ASN A 147 2.73 -15.45 -3.10
C ASN A 147 3.56 -16.63 -3.63
N ASN A 148 3.17 -17.17 -4.79
CA ASN A 148 3.88 -18.22 -5.52
C ASN A 148 4.06 -19.52 -4.70
N ILE A 149 3.12 -19.83 -3.79
CA ILE A 149 3.26 -20.99 -2.90
C ILE A 149 3.18 -22.34 -3.62
N ASP A 150 2.55 -22.41 -4.80
CA ASP A 150 2.47 -23.64 -5.59
C ASP A 150 3.84 -24.10 -6.09
N TYR A 151 4.79 -23.18 -6.20
CA TYR A 151 6.16 -23.45 -6.66
C TYR A 151 7.11 -23.78 -5.52
N CYS A 152 6.60 -23.94 -4.29
CA CYS A 152 7.40 -24.15 -3.09
C CYS A 152 7.36 -25.60 -2.62
N LYS A 153 8.50 -26.14 -2.16
CA LYS A 153 8.48 -27.37 -1.38
C LYS A 153 7.70 -27.14 -0.08
N LYS A 154 6.83 -28.08 0.27
CA LYS A 154 5.89 -27.96 1.39
C LYS A 154 6.61 -27.72 2.72
N GLU A 155 7.77 -28.34 2.92
CA GLU A 155 8.58 -28.19 4.13
C GLU A 155 9.10 -26.75 4.27
N ILE A 156 9.72 -26.22 3.22
CA ILE A 156 10.28 -24.86 3.19
C ILE A 156 9.19 -23.83 3.42
N LEU A 157 8.04 -24.01 2.77
CA LEU A 157 6.89 -23.11 2.91
C LEU A 157 6.34 -23.10 4.35
N ASN A 158 6.20 -24.29 4.96
CA ASN A 158 5.73 -24.42 6.34
C ASN A 158 6.68 -23.79 7.35
N GLU A 159 7.99 -23.93 7.15
CA GLU A 159 8.99 -23.26 7.98
C GLU A 159 8.93 -21.74 7.82
N GLY A 160 8.78 -21.24 6.60
CA GLY A 160 8.55 -19.82 6.32
C GLY A 160 7.31 -19.28 7.07
N PHE A 161 6.18 -20.00 6.99
CA PHE A 161 4.96 -19.62 7.72
C PHE A 161 5.16 -19.60 9.24
N LYS A 162 5.84 -20.62 9.80
CA LYS A 162 6.13 -20.67 11.24
C LYS A 162 6.98 -19.48 11.67
N LYS A 163 8.04 -19.16 10.92
CA LYS A 163 8.91 -18.01 11.21
C LYS A 163 8.14 -16.70 11.16
N VAL A 164 7.36 -16.47 10.12
CA VAL A 164 6.51 -15.28 10.01
C VAL A 164 5.55 -15.16 11.18
N LYS A 165 4.85 -16.25 11.54
CA LYS A 165 3.90 -16.25 12.66
C LYS A 165 4.58 -16.01 14.01
N ASN A 166 5.81 -16.49 14.20
CA ASN A 166 6.60 -16.21 15.40
C ASN A 166 7.04 -14.75 15.47
N ILE A 167 7.41 -14.15 14.33
CA ILE A 167 7.83 -12.74 14.26
C ILE A 167 6.63 -11.80 14.46
N ASN A 168 5.50 -12.09 13.83
CA ASN A 168 4.28 -11.29 13.92
C ASN A 168 3.02 -12.18 14.04
N PRO A 169 2.62 -12.54 15.26
CA PRO A 169 1.44 -13.37 15.49
C PRO A 169 0.11 -12.63 15.23
N LYS A 170 0.14 -11.29 15.09
CA LYS A 170 -1.06 -10.46 14.90
C LYS A 170 -1.40 -10.24 13.43
N ALA A 171 -0.42 -10.38 12.53
CA ALA A 171 -0.66 -10.16 11.11
C ALA A 171 -1.58 -11.23 10.51
N PHE A 172 -2.50 -10.78 9.65
CA PHE A 172 -3.26 -11.70 8.80
C PHE A 172 -2.34 -12.25 7.70
N ILE A 173 -2.24 -13.57 7.56
CA ILE A 173 -1.43 -14.20 6.52
C ILE A 173 -2.32 -14.63 5.36
N LEU A 174 -2.21 -13.94 4.23
CA LEU A 174 -2.84 -14.34 2.97
C LEU A 174 -1.90 -15.25 2.19
N ARG A 175 -2.37 -16.47 1.91
CA ARG A 175 -1.65 -17.48 1.13
C ARG A 175 -2.16 -17.43 -0.30
N VAL A 176 -1.26 -17.23 -1.26
CA VAL A 176 -1.63 -17.05 -2.66
C VAL A 176 -0.82 -18.03 -3.51
N SER A 177 -1.52 -18.96 -4.16
CA SER A 177 -0.93 -19.98 -5.05
C SER A 177 0.01 -19.37 -6.08
N ASN A 178 -0.44 -18.35 -6.79
CA ASN A 178 0.32 -17.60 -7.78
C ASN A 178 -0.36 -16.26 -8.10
N LYS A 179 0.33 -15.39 -8.84
CA LYS A 179 -0.16 -14.03 -9.19
C LYS A 179 -1.52 -14.01 -9.92
N TYR A 180 -1.92 -15.06 -10.62
CA TYR A 180 -3.14 -15.06 -11.45
C TYR A 180 -4.41 -15.14 -10.60
N ILE A 181 -4.36 -15.82 -9.45
CA ILE A 181 -5.50 -15.97 -8.53
C ILE A 181 -5.53 -14.92 -7.42
N LEU A 182 -4.61 -13.96 -7.42
CA LEU A 182 -4.46 -12.99 -6.34
C LEU A 182 -5.74 -12.17 -6.10
N ASN A 183 -6.43 -11.78 -7.17
CA ASN A 183 -7.70 -11.05 -7.10
C ASN A 183 -8.81 -11.85 -6.41
N SER A 184 -9.05 -13.10 -6.84
CA SER A 184 -10.09 -13.96 -6.25
C SER A 184 -9.77 -14.28 -4.79
N THR A 185 -8.49 -14.56 -4.50
CA THR A 185 -8.02 -14.82 -3.13
C THR A 185 -8.28 -13.63 -2.21
N LEU A 186 -8.02 -12.40 -2.66
CA LEU A 186 -8.32 -11.19 -1.89
C LEU A 186 -9.82 -10.99 -1.65
N ARG A 187 -10.63 -11.24 -2.69
CA ARG A 187 -12.09 -11.11 -2.63
C ARG A 187 -12.71 -12.11 -1.65
N GLU A 188 -12.29 -13.37 -1.72
CA GLU A 188 -12.76 -14.46 -0.87
C GLU A 188 -12.36 -14.25 0.59
N ALA A 189 -11.15 -13.72 0.83
CA ALA A 189 -10.68 -13.44 2.18
C ALA A 189 -11.48 -12.31 2.88
N ARG A 190 -12.18 -11.45 2.11
CA ARG A 190 -13.00 -10.33 2.63
C ARG A 190 -12.24 -9.40 3.60
N VAL A 191 -10.94 -9.22 3.35
CA VAL A 191 -10.04 -8.43 4.19
C VAL A 191 -9.93 -6.96 3.77
N LEU A 192 -10.46 -6.61 2.60
CA LEU A 192 -10.40 -5.26 2.03
C LEU A 192 -11.71 -4.51 2.24
N ASP A 193 -11.63 -3.26 2.67
CA ASP A 193 -12.79 -2.37 2.74
C ASP A 193 -13.16 -1.85 1.34
N ASN A 194 -14.26 -2.37 0.81
CA ASN A 194 -14.85 -1.99 -0.48
C ASN A 194 -16.38 -1.81 -0.40
N GLY A 195 -16.93 -1.78 0.81
CA GLY A 195 -18.36 -1.82 1.08
C GLY A 195 -19.08 -0.49 0.86
N CYS A 196 -20.41 -0.51 1.06
CA CYS A 196 -21.27 0.67 0.94
C CYS A 196 -20.84 1.81 1.87
N LEU A 197 -20.43 1.50 3.11
CA LEU A 197 -19.96 2.50 4.07
C LEU A 197 -18.76 3.28 3.55
N LYS A 198 -17.80 2.62 2.91
CA LYS A 198 -16.67 3.29 2.25
C LYS A 198 -17.14 4.22 1.15
N LYS A 199 -18.06 3.77 0.29
CA LYS A 199 -18.64 4.60 -0.79
C LYS A 199 -19.27 5.88 -0.24
N ILE A 200 -20.10 5.76 0.81
CA ILE A 200 -20.75 6.90 1.47
C ILE A 200 -19.70 7.86 2.04
N LYS A 201 -18.72 7.33 2.78
CA LYS A 201 -17.64 8.12 3.38
C LYS A 201 -16.84 8.90 2.33
N ILE A 202 -16.51 8.28 1.20
CA ILE A 202 -15.79 8.94 0.09
C ILE A 202 -16.64 10.06 -0.52
N LYS A 203 -17.93 9.83 -0.80
CA LYS A 203 -18.85 10.86 -1.30
C LYS A 203 -18.93 12.06 -0.35
N MET A 204 -19.07 11.82 0.96
CA MET A 204 -19.11 12.89 1.97
C MET A 204 -17.80 13.69 2.03
N ILE A 205 -16.64 13.01 1.98
CA ILE A 205 -15.34 13.68 1.97
C ILE A 205 -15.20 14.58 0.74
N ASN A 206 -15.58 14.08 -0.43
CA ASN A 206 -15.46 14.82 -1.68
C ASN A 206 -16.41 16.03 -1.72
N TYR A 207 -17.63 15.88 -1.18
CA TYR A 207 -18.57 16.99 -1.04
C TYR A 207 -18.00 18.09 -0.13
N LYS A 208 -17.46 17.76 1.04
CA LYS A 208 -16.83 18.76 1.93
C LYS A 208 -15.63 19.46 1.28
N LYS A 209 -14.84 18.74 0.48
CA LYS A 209 -13.72 19.32 -0.27
C LYS A 209 -14.17 20.31 -1.34
N SER A 210 -15.31 20.06 -2.01
CA SER A 210 -15.81 20.97 -3.05
C SER A 210 -16.50 22.20 -2.46
N THR A 211 -17.15 22.09 -1.30
CA THR A 211 -17.76 23.25 -0.63
C THR A 211 -16.71 24.21 -0.07
N ASN A 212 -15.65 23.73 0.57
CA ASN A 212 -14.60 24.62 1.11
C ASN A 212 -13.91 25.46 0.02
N ILE A 213 -13.73 24.91 -1.18
CA ILE A 213 -13.17 25.65 -2.32
C ILE A 213 -14.09 26.80 -2.77
N LYS A 214 -15.42 26.63 -2.67
CA LYS A 214 -16.38 27.69 -3.03
C LYS A 214 -16.40 28.85 -2.04
N TYR A 215 -16.04 28.61 -0.77
CA TYR A 215 -15.96 29.67 0.24
C TYR A 215 -14.64 30.44 0.17
N GLU A 216 -13.51 29.77 -0.02
CA GLU A 216 -12.19 30.43 -0.18
C GLU A 216 -12.14 31.30 -1.45
N GLY A 217 -12.79 30.89 -2.54
CA GLY A 217 -12.85 31.67 -3.79
C GLY A 217 -13.74 32.92 -3.75
N ASN A 218 -14.52 33.12 -2.67
CA ASN A 218 -15.36 34.30 -2.48
C ASN A 218 -14.70 35.36 -1.58
N GLU A 219 -13.63 35.01 -0.85
CA GLU A 219 -12.90 35.96 0.01
C GLU A 219 -11.78 36.69 -0.74
N GLU A 220 -11.38 36.23 -1.94
CA GLU A 220 -10.39 36.92 -2.79
C GLU A 220 -11.00 38.01 -3.71
N ASN A 221 -12.31 38.30 -3.60
CA ASN A 221 -13.02 39.29 -4.42
C ASN A 221 -13.78 40.37 -3.61
N VAL A 222 -13.34 40.67 -2.37
CA VAL A 222 -13.86 41.79 -1.57
C VAL A 222 -12.73 42.69 -1.10
#